data_AF-A0AAU4CAK4-F1
#
_entry.id   AF-A0AAU4CAK4-F1
#
_cell.length_a   1.000
_cell.length_b   1.000
_cell.length_c   1.000
_cell.angle_alpha   90.00
_cell.angle_beta   90.00
_cell.angle_gamma   90.00
#
_symmetry.space_group_name_H-M   'P 1'
#
loop_
_entity.id
_entity.type
_entity.pdbx_description
1 polymer ?
#
loop_
_entity_poly.entity_id
_entity_poly.type
_entity_poly.pdbx_seq_one_letter_code
_entity_poly.pdbx_strand_id
1 'polypeptide(L)'
;MSDPDLTRFSINQMTVKQLSLPELVAACGDLGVTNVGLWREPVQTYGVEATAKLVSDAGLTVTTLCRGGFLTAIDPDARAAALADNRRAVDEAAALGTEVLVLVSGGLPAGSKDLHGARERIADALAELGPYAEEHGVKLAIEPLHPMYAADRCVVSTLAQALDLAERFPAHQVGVTVDTYHIWWDDQAPAQIARAGAGGRIHTFQLADWTTPLPEGVLTGRGQIGDGAIDMREWQGYVEAAGYTGAIEVELFNDGLWARDGREVLTETAERFLAHVNR
;
A
#
# COMPACT_ATOMS: atom_id res chain seq x y z
N MET A 1 3.19 19.53 27.86
CA MET A 1 2.78 19.33 26.46
C MET A 1 2.23 17.92 26.40
N SER A 2 1.05 17.71 25.83
CA SER A 2 0.56 16.35 25.56
C SER A 2 1.52 15.68 24.58
N ASP A 3 1.72 14.37 24.72
CA ASP A 3 2.50 13.61 23.75
C ASP A 3 1.87 13.74 22.35
N PRO A 4 2.67 13.78 21.28
CA PRO A 4 2.16 13.87 19.91
C PRO A 4 1.25 12.69 19.59
N ASP A 5 0.07 12.96 19.03
CA ASP A 5 -0.88 11.92 18.65
C ASP A 5 -0.49 11.28 17.31
N LEU A 6 0.27 10.18 17.42
CA LEU A 6 0.67 9.31 16.31
C LEU A 6 -0.19 8.05 16.23
N THR A 7 -1.35 8.00 16.88
CA THR A 7 -2.16 6.77 17.01
C THR A 7 -2.58 6.18 15.66
N ARG A 8 -2.86 7.04 14.67
CA ARG A 8 -3.18 6.63 13.29
C ARG A 8 -1.99 6.68 12.34
N PHE A 9 -0.82 7.16 12.75
CA PHE A 9 0.35 7.18 11.88
C PHE A 9 0.88 5.75 11.70
N SER A 10 1.04 5.34 10.44
CA SER A 10 1.81 4.16 10.05
C SER A 10 2.94 4.56 9.13
N ILE A 11 4.11 3.97 9.34
CA ILE A 11 5.24 4.11 8.43
C ILE A 11 5.32 2.89 7.53
N ASN A 12 5.26 3.08 6.21
CA ASN A 12 5.65 2.00 5.30
C ASN A 12 7.18 1.89 5.30
N GLN A 13 7.72 0.69 5.49
CA GLN A 13 9.16 0.47 5.62
C GLN A 13 9.96 0.97 4.41
N MET A 14 9.35 1.07 3.23
CA MET A 14 10.04 1.61 2.05
C MET A 14 10.35 3.10 2.17
N THR A 15 9.65 3.85 3.02
CA THR A 15 9.98 5.25 3.33
C THR A 15 11.37 5.38 3.96
N VAL A 16 11.77 4.38 4.76
CA VAL A 16 13.05 4.34 5.49
C VAL A 16 13.81 3.04 5.20
N LYS A 17 13.84 2.63 3.92
CA LYS A 17 14.38 1.32 3.48
C LYS A 17 15.82 1.04 3.90
N GLN A 18 16.57 2.08 4.26
CA GLN A 18 17.93 1.99 4.77
C GLN A 18 18.02 1.38 6.17
N LEU A 19 16.92 1.36 6.94
CA LEU A 19 16.84 0.68 8.23
C LEU A 19 16.58 -0.81 8.01
N SER A 20 17.38 -1.66 8.65
CA SER A 20 17.02 -3.08 8.81
C SER A 20 15.75 -3.23 9.66
N LEU A 21 15.08 -4.38 9.59
CA LEU A 21 13.86 -4.62 10.40
C LEU A 21 14.07 -4.36 11.91
N PRO A 22 15.15 -4.85 12.56
CA PRO A 22 15.40 -4.51 13.97
C PRO A 22 15.61 -3.01 14.22
N GLU A 23 16.27 -2.30 13.30
CA GLU A 23 16.49 -0.85 13.42
C GLU A 23 15.21 -0.06 13.22
N LEU A 24 14.36 -0.46 12.26
CA LEU A 24 13.03 0.09 12.05
C LEU A 24 12.16 -0.06 13.29
N VAL A 25 12.09 -1.29 13.85
CA VAL A 25 11.29 -1.57 15.06
C VAL A 25 11.79 -0.77 16.26
N ALA A 26 13.11 -0.71 16.48
CA ALA A 26 13.68 0.11 17.54
C ALA A 26 13.38 1.61 17.34
N ALA A 27 13.53 2.13 16.13
CA ALA A 27 13.26 3.53 15.83
C ALA A 27 11.78 3.90 15.98
N CYS A 28 10.85 3.00 15.63
CA CYS A 28 9.43 3.18 15.88
C CYS A 28 9.14 3.26 17.38
N GLY A 29 9.71 2.33 18.17
CA GLY A 29 9.57 2.31 19.63
C GLY A 29 10.10 3.59 20.30
N ASP A 30 11.26 4.08 19.88
CA ASP A 30 11.86 5.31 20.40
C ASP A 30 10.99 6.56 20.13
N LEU A 31 10.22 6.56 19.03
CA LEU A 31 9.36 7.67 18.61
C LEU A 31 7.88 7.50 19.02
N GLY A 32 7.51 6.38 19.65
CA GLY A 32 6.13 6.08 19.99
C GLY A 32 5.23 5.74 18.78
N VAL A 33 5.82 5.36 17.64
CA VAL A 33 5.10 4.88 16.46
C VAL A 33 4.69 3.43 16.72
N THR A 34 3.40 3.12 16.56
CA THR A 34 2.85 1.79 16.86
C THR A 34 2.37 1.03 15.64
N ASN A 35 2.40 1.62 14.44
CA ASN A 35 1.92 1.01 13.21
C ASN A 35 3.01 1.00 12.13
N VAL A 36 3.10 -0.10 11.37
CA VAL A 36 4.09 -0.26 10.29
C VAL A 36 3.51 -1.02 9.10
N GLY A 37 3.73 -0.51 7.89
CA GLY A 37 3.52 -1.26 6.65
C GLY A 37 4.81 -1.96 6.24
N LEU A 38 4.77 -3.27 5.99
CA LEU A 38 5.96 -4.07 5.71
C LEU A 38 6.04 -4.47 4.24
N TRP A 39 7.24 -4.82 3.77
CA TRP A 39 7.44 -5.39 2.43
C TRP A 39 7.99 -6.81 2.48
N ARG A 40 7.47 -7.65 1.58
CA ARG A 40 7.79 -9.08 1.48
C ARG A 40 9.29 -9.34 1.37
N GLU A 41 10.03 -8.59 0.56
CA GLU A 41 11.46 -8.85 0.34
C GLU A 41 12.30 -8.71 1.64
N PRO A 42 12.24 -7.59 2.40
CA PRO A 42 12.94 -7.53 3.69
C PRO A 42 12.40 -8.50 4.74
N VAL A 43 11.09 -8.76 4.76
CA VAL A 43 10.48 -9.77 5.64
C VAL A 43 11.05 -11.16 5.36
N GLN A 44 11.10 -11.58 4.10
CA GLN A 44 11.63 -12.87 3.68
C GLN A 44 13.14 -12.97 3.96
N THR A 45 13.88 -11.87 3.76
CA THR A 45 15.31 -11.80 4.05
C THR A 45 15.62 -11.98 5.54
N TYR A 46 14.82 -11.38 6.42
CA TYR A 46 14.96 -11.55 7.87
C TYR A 46 14.36 -12.87 8.37
N GLY A 47 13.33 -13.36 7.69
CA GLY A 47 12.50 -14.51 8.04
C GLY A 47 11.12 -14.05 8.51
N VAL A 48 10.06 -14.65 7.96
CA VAL A 48 8.65 -14.29 8.23
C VAL A 48 8.32 -14.41 9.72
N GLU A 49 8.53 -15.60 10.30
CA GLU A 49 8.26 -15.86 11.73
C GLU A 49 9.12 -15.00 12.66
N ALA A 50 10.38 -14.77 12.29
CA ALA A 50 11.28 -13.91 13.04
C ALA A 50 10.80 -12.45 13.02
N THR A 51 10.30 -11.99 11.87
CA THR A 51 9.72 -10.65 11.71
C THR A 51 8.44 -10.52 12.54
N ALA A 52 7.53 -11.49 12.45
CA ALA A 52 6.29 -11.51 13.22
C ALA A 52 6.55 -11.43 14.74
N LYS A 53 7.52 -12.22 15.23
CA LYS A 53 7.96 -12.15 16.61
C LYS A 53 8.55 -10.78 16.97
N LEU A 54 9.43 -10.23 16.12
CA LEU A 54 10.10 -8.96 16.35
C LEU A 54 9.09 -7.80 16.50
N VAL A 55 8.13 -7.70 15.59
CA VAL A 55 7.12 -6.63 15.63
C VAL A 55 6.15 -6.81 16.81
N SER A 56 5.72 -8.05 17.08
CA SER A 56 4.83 -8.34 18.20
C SER A 56 5.48 -8.11 19.56
N ASP A 57 6.74 -8.50 19.75
CA ASP A 57 7.48 -8.28 21.00
C ASP A 57 7.66 -6.77 21.29
N ALA A 58 7.73 -5.95 20.24
CA ALA A 58 7.83 -4.50 20.32
C ALA A 58 6.47 -3.78 20.42
N GLY A 59 5.36 -4.51 20.37
CA GLY A 59 4.01 -3.94 20.41
C GLY A 59 3.60 -3.17 19.14
N LEU A 60 4.24 -3.44 18.01
CA LEU A 60 3.87 -2.86 16.72
C LEU A 60 2.74 -3.64 16.05
N THR A 61 1.83 -2.91 15.42
CA THR A 61 0.79 -3.46 14.54
C THR A 61 1.26 -3.38 13.08
N VAL A 62 1.20 -4.50 12.36
CA VAL A 62 1.47 -4.52 10.92
C VAL A 62 0.21 -4.10 10.17
N THR A 63 0.21 -2.91 9.56
CA THR A 63 -0.99 -2.34 8.89
C THR A 63 -1.24 -2.96 7.55
N THR A 64 -0.19 -3.21 6.78
CA THR A 64 -0.27 -3.83 5.46
C THR A 64 0.98 -4.67 5.18
N LEU A 65 0.85 -5.62 4.26
CA LEU A 65 1.99 -6.26 3.59
C LEU A 65 2.01 -5.86 2.12
N CYS A 66 3.13 -5.31 1.67
CA CYS A 66 3.43 -4.99 0.28
C CYS A 66 4.40 -6.03 -0.33
N ARG A 67 4.03 -6.77 -1.36
CA ARG A 67 2.76 -6.80 -2.06
C ARG A 67 2.56 -8.14 -2.73
N GLY A 68 1.31 -8.49 -2.97
CA GLY A 68 0.93 -9.46 -3.98
C GLY A 68 0.81 -8.82 -5.37
N GLY A 69 0.06 -9.46 -6.25
CA GLY A 69 -0.27 -8.99 -7.59
C GLY A 69 0.53 -9.68 -8.69
N PHE A 70 0.89 -8.92 -9.73
CA PHE A 70 1.52 -9.43 -10.97
C PHE A 70 0.73 -10.57 -11.65
N LEU A 71 -0.58 -10.39 -11.78
CA LEU A 71 -1.57 -11.40 -12.17
C LEU A 71 -1.95 -11.38 -13.66
N THR A 72 -1.19 -10.68 -14.51
CA THR A 72 -1.58 -10.42 -15.90
C THR A 72 -1.03 -11.43 -16.91
N ALA A 73 -0.25 -12.43 -16.48
CA ALA A 73 0.40 -13.40 -17.36
C ALA A 73 -0.57 -14.17 -18.28
N ILE A 74 -0.17 -14.39 -19.53
CA ILE A 74 -0.94 -15.20 -20.52
C ILE A 74 -0.52 -16.67 -20.47
N ASP A 75 0.78 -16.91 -20.31
CA ASP A 75 1.33 -18.25 -20.23
C ASP A 75 0.78 -19.00 -18.99
N PRO A 76 0.25 -20.23 -19.15
CA PRO A 76 -0.35 -20.98 -18.04
C PRO A 76 0.60 -21.24 -16.87
N ASP A 77 1.87 -21.56 -17.15
CA ASP A 77 2.85 -21.85 -16.10
C ASP A 77 3.21 -20.57 -15.33
N ALA A 78 3.39 -19.45 -16.05
CA ALA A 78 3.57 -18.14 -15.43
C ALA A 78 2.36 -17.70 -14.60
N ARG A 79 1.13 -17.97 -15.07
CA ARG A 79 -0.11 -17.71 -14.30
C ARG A 79 -0.15 -18.55 -13.02
N ALA A 80 0.16 -19.85 -13.12
CA ALA A 80 0.20 -20.74 -11.96
C ALA A 80 1.27 -20.31 -10.95
N ALA A 81 2.45 -19.87 -11.42
CA ALA A 81 3.51 -19.35 -10.58
C ALA A 81 3.09 -18.05 -9.86
N ALA A 82 2.43 -17.13 -10.58
CA ALA A 82 1.90 -15.89 -9.98
C ALA A 82 0.86 -16.18 -8.90
N LEU A 83 -0.08 -17.11 -9.15
CA LEU A 83 -1.07 -17.53 -8.15
C LEU A 83 -0.41 -18.17 -6.93
N ALA A 84 0.57 -19.06 -7.14
CA ALA A 84 1.31 -19.68 -6.04
C ALA A 84 2.09 -18.65 -5.20
N ASP A 85 2.66 -17.62 -5.84
CA ASP A 85 3.33 -16.53 -5.13
C ASP A 85 2.36 -15.67 -4.32
N ASN A 86 1.16 -15.41 -4.85
CA ASN A 86 0.14 -14.67 -4.13
C ASN A 86 -0.45 -15.45 -2.95
N ARG A 87 -0.57 -16.78 -3.05
CA ARG A 87 -0.92 -17.62 -1.90
C ARG A 87 0.14 -17.52 -0.80
N ARG A 88 1.43 -17.57 -1.15
CA ARG A 88 2.51 -17.32 -0.18
C ARG A 88 2.42 -15.91 0.42
N ALA A 89 2.12 -14.89 -0.38
CA ALA A 89 1.96 -13.52 0.11
C ALA A 89 0.80 -13.41 1.13
N VAL A 90 -0.28 -14.15 0.93
CA VAL A 90 -1.38 -14.28 1.90
C VAL A 90 -0.91 -14.98 3.18
N ASP A 91 -0.19 -16.11 3.06
CA ASP A 91 0.35 -16.84 4.21
C ASP A 91 1.31 -15.96 5.03
N GLU A 92 2.16 -15.19 4.35
CA GLU A 92 3.08 -14.21 4.94
C GLU A 92 2.34 -13.09 5.67
N ALA A 93 1.27 -12.54 5.07
CA ALA A 93 0.43 -11.52 5.70
C ALA A 93 -0.24 -12.05 6.98
N ALA A 94 -0.80 -13.26 6.92
CA ALA A 94 -1.40 -13.91 8.07
C ALA A 94 -0.39 -14.18 9.19
N ALA A 95 0.81 -14.66 8.85
CA ALA A 95 1.89 -14.90 9.83
C ALA A 95 2.37 -13.61 10.51
N LEU A 96 2.40 -12.50 9.77
CA LEU A 96 2.71 -11.16 10.32
C LEU A 96 1.56 -10.55 11.14
N GLY A 97 0.38 -11.17 11.15
CA GLY A 97 -0.80 -10.69 11.85
C GLY A 97 -1.50 -9.49 11.19
N THR A 98 -1.22 -9.22 9.91
CA THR A 98 -1.93 -8.18 9.15
C THR A 98 -3.11 -8.77 8.39
N GLU A 99 -4.23 -8.04 8.36
CA GLU A 99 -5.41 -8.42 7.59
C GLU A 99 -5.38 -7.89 6.15
N VAL A 100 -4.36 -7.15 5.72
CA VAL A 100 -4.37 -6.46 4.41
C VAL A 100 -3.12 -6.78 3.60
N LEU A 101 -3.33 -7.43 2.45
CA LEU A 101 -2.33 -7.60 1.42
C LEU A 101 -2.59 -6.61 0.27
N VAL A 102 -1.65 -5.68 0.05
CA VAL A 102 -1.71 -4.73 -1.07
C VAL A 102 -1.35 -5.44 -2.37
N LEU A 103 -2.06 -5.14 -3.45
CA LEU A 103 -1.88 -5.77 -4.76
C LEU A 103 -1.45 -4.76 -5.82
N VAL A 104 -0.19 -4.88 -6.27
CA VAL A 104 0.29 -4.26 -7.52
C VAL A 104 -0.01 -5.21 -8.67
N SER A 105 -1.14 -5.01 -9.36
CA SER A 105 -1.79 -6.08 -10.12
C SER A 105 -1.04 -6.60 -11.35
N GLY A 106 -0.01 -5.92 -11.84
CA GLY A 106 0.81 -6.33 -12.99
C GLY A 106 0.59 -5.47 -14.25
N GLY A 107 1.66 -5.26 -15.03
CA GLY A 107 1.64 -4.55 -16.31
C GLY A 107 1.12 -5.40 -17.48
N LEU A 108 1.34 -4.94 -18.71
CA LEU A 108 1.04 -5.72 -19.90
C LEU A 108 2.03 -6.89 -20.06
N PRO A 109 1.55 -8.11 -20.40
CA PRO A 109 2.43 -9.20 -20.80
C PRO A 109 3.30 -8.82 -21.99
N ALA A 110 4.50 -9.38 -22.06
CA ALA A 110 5.43 -9.13 -23.16
C ALA A 110 4.76 -9.33 -24.54
N GLY A 111 4.83 -8.31 -25.38
CA GLY A 111 4.24 -8.32 -26.73
C GLY A 111 2.72 -8.08 -26.78
N SER A 112 2.02 -8.07 -25.64
CA SER A 112 0.58 -7.76 -25.59
C SER A 112 0.31 -6.27 -25.65
N LYS A 113 -0.84 -5.90 -26.22
CA LYS A 113 -1.43 -4.54 -26.21
C LYS A 113 -2.83 -4.53 -25.61
N ASP A 114 -3.27 -5.67 -25.07
CA ASP A 114 -4.62 -5.89 -24.61
C ASP A 114 -4.76 -5.55 -23.12
N LEU A 115 -5.02 -4.26 -22.85
CA LEU A 115 -5.28 -3.76 -21.49
C LEU A 115 -6.55 -4.38 -20.89
N HIS A 116 -7.58 -4.61 -21.70
CA HIS A 116 -8.83 -5.17 -21.21
C HIS A 116 -8.61 -6.61 -20.75
N GLY A 117 -8.04 -7.48 -21.61
CA GLY A 117 -7.75 -8.85 -21.21
C GLY A 117 -6.75 -8.95 -20.07
N ALA A 118 -5.80 -8.02 -19.94
CA ALA A 118 -4.92 -7.96 -18.75
C ALA A 118 -5.71 -7.71 -17.46
N ARG A 119 -6.70 -6.82 -17.47
CA ARG A 119 -7.60 -6.56 -16.33
C ARG A 119 -8.53 -7.74 -16.04
N GLU A 120 -9.05 -8.40 -17.07
CA GLU A 120 -9.88 -9.59 -16.87
C GLU A 120 -9.08 -10.76 -16.26
N ARG A 121 -7.80 -10.92 -16.60
CA ARG A 121 -6.93 -11.92 -15.93
C ARG A 121 -6.69 -11.61 -14.45
N ILE A 122 -6.67 -10.34 -14.07
CA ILE A 122 -6.66 -9.95 -12.64
C ILE A 122 -7.96 -10.41 -11.96
N ALA A 123 -9.12 -10.20 -12.60
CA ALA A 123 -10.40 -10.69 -12.07
C ALA A 123 -10.42 -12.23 -11.94
N ASP A 124 -9.96 -12.97 -12.95
CA ASP A 124 -9.86 -14.43 -12.89
C ASP A 124 -9.00 -14.89 -11.70
N ALA A 125 -7.86 -14.24 -11.48
CA ALA A 125 -6.97 -14.57 -10.37
C ALA A 125 -7.58 -14.21 -9.01
N LEU A 126 -8.29 -13.08 -8.89
CA LEU A 126 -9.01 -12.70 -7.68
C LEU A 126 -10.14 -13.68 -7.33
N ALA A 127 -10.78 -14.30 -8.33
CA ALA A 127 -11.77 -15.36 -8.08
C ALA A 127 -11.14 -16.59 -7.40
N GLU A 128 -9.86 -16.86 -7.65
CA GLU A 128 -9.11 -17.96 -7.04
C GLU A 128 -8.47 -17.59 -5.68
N LEU A 129 -8.03 -16.33 -5.55
CA LEU A 129 -7.29 -15.84 -4.39
C LEU A 129 -8.21 -15.30 -3.28
N GLY A 130 -9.35 -14.70 -3.63
CA GLY A 130 -10.28 -14.10 -2.66
C GLY A 130 -10.75 -15.07 -1.57
N PRO A 131 -11.28 -16.27 -1.92
CA PRO A 131 -11.65 -17.27 -0.92
C PRO A 131 -10.46 -17.76 -0.08
N TYR A 132 -9.29 -17.94 -0.69
CA TYR A 132 -8.08 -18.37 0.02
C TYR A 132 -7.60 -17.32 1.03
N ALA A 133 -7.62 -16.04 0.64
CA ALA A 133 -7.27 -14.93 1.51
C ALA A 133 -8.23 -14.86 2.70
N GLU A 134 -9.54 -15.01 2.46
CA GLU A 134 -10.55 -15.05 3.53
C GLU A 134 -10.31 -16.18 4.54
N GLU A 135 -9.98 -17.39 4.07
CA GLU A 135 -9.65 -18.52 4.95
C GLU A 135 -8.46 -18.23 5.89
N HIS A 136 -7.59 -17.30 5.50
CA HIS A 136 -6.42 -16.88 6.28
C HIS A 136 -6.63 -15.54 7.01
N GLY A 137 -7.84 -14.98 6.98
CA GLY A 137 -8.15 -13.69 7.61
C GLY A 137 -7.54 -12.48 6.89
N VAL A 138 -7.16 -12.64 5.62
CA VAL A 138 -6.51 -11.60 4.81
C VAL A 138 -7.49 -11.06 3.76
N LYS A 139 -7.46 -9.75 3.58
CA LYS A 139 -8.20 -8.98 2.58
C LYS A 139 -7.23 -8.54 1.49
N LEU A 140 -7.70 -8.59 0.24
CA LEU A 140 -6.94 -8.20 -0.94
C LEU A 140 -7.28 -6.76 -1.33
N ALA A 141 -6.31 -5.85 -1.20
CA ALA A 141 -6.50 -4.45 -1.55
C ALA A 141 -5.89 -4.16 -2.93
N ILE A 142 -6.75 -3.95 -3.95
CA ILE A 142 -6.28 -3.55 -5.28
C ILE A 142 -5.75 -2.12 -5.18
N GLU A 143 -4.47 -1.94 -5.48
CA GLU A 143 -3.86 -0.62 -5.56
C GLU A 143 -3.87 -0.12 -7.01
N PRO A 144 -4.74 0.85 -7.35
CA PRO A 144 -4.59 1.55 -8.62
C PRO A 144 -3.27 2.33 -8.58
N LEU A 145 -2.43 2.14 -9.60
CA LEU A 145 -1.16 2.86 -9.71
C LEU A 145 -1.26 4.00 -10.71
N HIS A 146 -0.44 5.04 -10.53
CA HIS A 146 -0.37 6.18 -11.44
C HIS A 146 -0.29 5.71 -12.92
N PRO A 147 -1.00 6.32 -13.89
CA PRO A 147 -1.07 5.84 -15.28
C PRO A 147 0.28 5.65 -15.99
N MET A 148 1.33 6.32 -15.52
CA MET A 148 2.71 6.13 -16.02
C MET A 148 3.23 4.69 -15.82
N TYR A 149 2.60 3.91 -14.95
CA TYR A 149 2.93 2.52 -14.64
C TYR A 149 2.10 1.48 -15.41
N ALA A 150 1.16 1.93 -16.26
CA ALA A 150 0.19 1.05 -16.91
C ALA A 150 0.84 -0.03 -17.80
N ALA A 151 2.00 0.28 -18.38
CA ALA A 151 2.67 -0.62 -19.31
C ALA A 151 3.37 -1.79 -18.61
N ASP A 152 4.02 -1.57 -17.46
CA ASP A 152 5.02 -2.48 -16.91
C ASP A 152 4.80 -2.88 -15.45
N ARG A 153 3.95 -2.18 -14.69
CA ARG A 153 3.69 -2.51 -13.27
C ARG A 153 2.24 -2.76 -12.93
N CYS A 154 1.30 -1.97 -13.43
CA CYS A 154 -0.12 -2.15 -13.07
C CYS A 154 -1.06 -1.55 -14.11
N VAL A 155 -1.82 -2.41 -14.80
CA VAL A 155 -2.82 -2.00 -15.78
C VAL A 155 -4.08 -1.34 -15.18
N VAL A 156 -4.21 -1.32 -13.85
CA VAL A 156 -5.31 -0.66 -13.11
C VAL A 156 -4.80 0.70 -12.63
N SER A 157 -5.37 1.80 -13.14
CA SER A 157 -4.79 3.14 -12.95
C SER A 157 -5.69 4.20 -12.32
N THR A 158 -6.94 3.86 -12.01
CA THR A 158 -7.89 4.76 -11.34
C THR A 158 -8.65 3.99 -10.27
N LEU A 159 -9.15 4.67 -9.25
CA LEU A 159 -10.03 4.04 -8.26
C LEU A 159 -11.29 3.48 -8.91
N ALA A 160 -11.82 4.12 -9.95
CA ALA A 160 -12.98 3.60 -10.69
C ALA A 160 -12.69 2.21 -11.27
N GLN A 161 -11.56 2.03 -11.96
CA GLN A 161 -11.15 0.73 -12.51
C GLN A 161 -10.91 -0.31 -11.41
N ALA A 162 -10.30 0.08 -10.29
CA ALA A 162 -10.08 -0.83 -9.16
C ALA A 162 -11.41 -1.28 -8.53
N LEU A 163 -12.37 -0.37 -8.36
CA LEU A 163 -13.69 -0.67 -7.83
C LEU A 163 -14.52 -1.54 -8.77
N ASP A 164 -14.48 -1.27 -10.08
CA ASP A 164 -15.19 -2.09 -11.08
C ASP A 164 -14.68 -3.55 -11.12
N LEU A 165 -13.42 -3.79 -10.70
CA LEU A 165 -12.89 -5.14 -10.46
C LEU A 165 -13.30 -5.68 -9.10
N ALA A 166 -13.09 -4.90 -8.02
CA ALA A 166 -13.34 -5.33 -6.65
C ALA A 166 -14.83 -5.67 -6.39
N GLU A 167 -15.75 -4.94 -7.00
CA GLU A 167 -17.20 -5.11 -6.82
C GLU A 167 -17.75 -6.43 -7.39
N ARG A 168 -16.95 -7.16 -8.17
CA ARG A 168 -17.27 -8.53 -8.61
C ARG A 168 -17.15 -9.56 -7.48
N PHE A 169 -16.55 -9.16 -6.34
CA PHE A 169 -16.27 -10.03 -5.19
C PHE A 169 -16.85 -9.43 -3.90
N PRO A 170 -17.06 -10.25 -2.84
CA PRO A 170 -17.44 -9.75 -1.52
C PRO A 170 -16.50 -8.66 -1.00
N ALA A 171 -17.05 -7.62 -0.36
CA ALA A 171 -16.28 -6.47 0.13
C ALA A 171 -15.25 -6.84 1.21
N HIS A 172 -15.50 -7.90 1.97
CA HIS A 172 -14.55 -8.41 2.95
C HIS A 172 -13.40 -9.21 2.33
N GLN A 173 -13.51 -9.65 1.07
CA GLN A 173 -12.43 -10.33 0.36
C GLN A 173 -11.59 -9.34 -0.45
N VAL A 174 -12.23 -8.47 -1.24
CA VAL A 174 -11.55 -7.59 -2.19
C VAL A 174 -12.02 -6.16 -2.04
N GLY A 175 -11.07 -5.27 -1.79
CA GLY A 175 -11.26 -3.84 -1.69
C GLY A 175 -10.17 -3.09 -2.45
N VAL A 176 -9.94 -1.85 -2.06
CA VAL A 176 -9.00 -0.94 -2.71
C VAL A 176 -8.05 -0.29 -1.72
N THR A 177 -6.85 -0.01 -2.19
CA THR A 177 -5.92 0.94 -1.58
C THR A 177 -6.21 2.32 -2.14
N VAL A 178 -6.29 3.32 -1.27
CA VAL A 178 -6.31 4.73 -1.65
C VAL A 178 -4.91 5.26 -1.41
N ASP A 179 -4.07 5.39 -2.44
CA ASP A 179 -2.73 6.00 -2.36
C ASP A 179 -2.73 7.34 -3.10
N THR A 180 -2.50 8.44 -2.38
CA THR A 180 -2.53 9.79 -2.95
C THR A 180 -1.55 9.99 -4.10
N TYR A 181 -0.36 9.38 -4.09
CA TYR A 181 0.60 9.48 -5.19
C TYR A 181 0.02 9.00 -6.51
N HIS A 182 -0.86 8.00 -6.44
CA HIS A 182 -1.39 7.33 -7.62
C HIS A 182 -2.64 7.98 -8.19
N ILE A 183 -3.42 8.68 -7.38
CA ILE A 183 -4.77 9.11 -7.75
C ILE A 183 -5.04 10.60 -7.57
N TRP A 184 -4.09 11.38 -7.03
CA TRP A 184 -4.36 12.80 -6.72
C TRP A 184 -4.77 13.65 -7.93
N TRP A 185 -4.35 13.24 -9.12
CA TRP A 185 -4.62 13.91 -10.40
C TRP A 185 -6.02 13.64 -10.96
N ASP A 186 -6.72 12.61 -10.46
CA ASP A 186 -8.00 12.14 -10.98
C ASP A 186 -9.16 12.90 -10.33
N ASP A 187 -9.86 13.73 -11.10
CA ASP A 187 -10.99 14.54 -10.64
C ASP A 187 -12.21 13.70 -10.19
N GLN A 188 -12.24 12.42 -10.57
CA GLN A 188 -13.28 11.47 -10.15
C GLN A 188 -12.92 10.75 -8.85
N ALA A 189 -11.66 10.79 -8.41
CA ALA A 189 -11.20 10.04 -7.24
C ALA A 189 -11.99 10.33 -5.95
N PRO A 190 -12.36 11.59 -5.60
CA PRO A 190 -13.18 11.85 -4.43
C PRO A 190 -14.54 11.14 -4.45
N ALA A 191 -15.22 11.12 -5.61
CA ALA A 191 -16.48 10.41 -5.77
C ALA A 191 -16.29 8.88 -5.70
N GLN A 192 -15.16 8.36 -6.20
CA GLN A 192 -14.84 6.94 -6.08
C GLN A 192 -14.47 6.54 -4.65
N ILE A 193 -13.83 7.41 -3.86
CA ILE A 193 -13.61 7.18 -2.41
C ILE A 193 -14.95 7.05 -1.68
N ALA A 194 -15.91 7.95 -1.96
CA ALA A 194 -17.24 7.86 -1.39
C ALA A 194 -17.96 6.54 -1.78
N ARG A 195 -17.84 6.12 -3.06
CA ARG A 195 -18.35 4.82 -3.53
C ARG A 195 -17.69 3.65 -2.78
N ALA A 196 -16.36 3.67 -2.63
CA ALA A 196 -15.61 2.65 -1.91
C ALA A 196 -16.06 2.55 -0.45
N GLY A 197 -16.23 3.69 0.23
CA GLY A 197 -16.73 3.75 1.62
C GLY A 197 -18.14 3.19 1.78
N ALA A 198 -19.07 3.59 0.90
CA ALA A 198 -20.44 3.07 0.91
C ALA A 198 -20.50 1.55 0.73
N GLY A 199 -19.52 0.96 0.03
CA GLY A 199 -19.37 -0.48 -0.13
C GLY A 199 -18.53 -1.18 0.94
N GLY A 200 -17.93 -0.46 1.89
CA GLY A 200 -17.00 -1.03 2.89
C GLY A 200 -15.70 -1.55 2.27
N ARG A 201 -15.19 -0.90 1.21
CA ARG A 201 -14.09 -1.39 0.37
C ARG A 201 -12.78 -0.62 0.49
N ILE A 202 -12.71 0.43 1.31
CA ILE A 202 -11.43 1.09 1.61
C ILE A 202 -10.68 0.20 2.60
N HIS A 203 -9.74 -0.61 2.10
CA HIS A 203 -8.99 -1.55 2.94
C HIS A 203 -7.73 -0.91 3.53
N THR A 204 -7.12 0.04 2.82
CA THR A 204 -6.00 0.83 3.35
C THR A 204 -5.91 2.21 2.68
N PHE A 205 -5.31 3.17 3.38
CA PHE A 205 -5.05 4.53 2.92
C PHE A 205 -3.58 4.87 3.09
N GLN A 206 -2.95 5.26 1.98
CA GLN A 206 -1.54 5.60 1.89
C GLN A 206 -1.35 7.05 1.46
N LEU A 207 -0.32 7.68 2.01
CA LEU A 207 0.07 9.05 1.71
C LEU A 207 1.47 9.10 1.11
N ALA A 208 1.57 9.83 0.02
CA ALA A 208 2.80 10.47 -0.44
C ALA A 208 2.46 11.78 -1.14
N ASP A 209 3.46 12.66 -1.28
CA ASP A 209 3.28 13.93 -1.98
C ASP A 209 3.76 13.89 -3.44
N TRP A 210 3.25 14.82 -4.24
CA TRP A 210 3.66 15.03 -5.62
C TRP A 210 4.47 16.31 -5.76
N THR A 211 5.77 16.17 -6.03
CA THR A 211 6.69 17.29 -6.28
C THR A 211 6.96 17.46 -7.78
N THR A 212 7.21 18.69 -8.22
CA THR A 212 7.51 19.00 -9.63
C THR A 212 8.70 19.95 -9.72
N PRO A 213 9.77 19.62 -10.49
CA PRO A 213 9.95 18.37 -11.24
C PRO A 213 10.07 17.13 -10.34
N LEU A 214 9.76 15.95 -10.87
CA LEU A 214 9.96 14.68 -10.16
C LEU A 214 11.46 14.51 -9.84
N PRO A 215 11.85 14.20 -8.59
CA PRO A 215 13.25 14.09 -8.17
C PRO A 215 14.07 13.09 -9.00
N GLU A 216 13.57 11.88 -9.20
CA GLU A 216 14.27 10.77 -9.89
C GLU A 216 13.27 9.88 -10.67
N GLY A 217 12.64 10.46 -11.69
CA GLY A 217 11.72 9.73 -12.56
C GLY A 217 10.43 9.27 -11.85
N VAL A 218 9.77 8.24 -12.40
CA VAL A 218 8.42 7.85 -11.94
C VAL A 218 8.43 7.08 -10.63
N LEU A 219 9.43 6.20 -10.43
CA LEU A 219 9.49 5.22 -9.34
C LEU A 219 9.93 5.84 -8.02
N THR A 220 11.06 6.54 -8.00
CA THR A 220 11.63 7.17 -6.81
C THR A 220 11.36 8.67 -6.77
N GLY A 221 10.23 9.08 -7.36
CA GLY A 221 9.79 10.46 -7.48
C GLY A 221 8.79 10.93 -6.42
N ARG A 222 8.48 10.12 -5.39
CA ARG A 222 7.53 10.52 -4.34
C ARG A 222 8.14 11.64 -3.49
N GLY A 223 7.37 12.67 -3.18
CA GLY A 223 7.76 13.76 -2.28
C GLY A 223 7.48 13.43 -0.83
N GLN A 224 8.25 14.02 0.09
CA GLN A 224 7.90 14.02 1.51
C GLN A 224 6.57 14.78 1.71
N ILE A 225 5.73 14.29 2.63
CA ILE A 225 4.39 14.85 2.84
C ILE A 225 4.46 16.33 3.24
N GLY A 226 3.75 17.19 2.51
CA GLY A 226 3.73 18.64 2.71
C GLY A 226 4.73 19.44 1.88
N ASP A 227 5.63 18.79 1.13
CA ASP A 227 6.55 19.48 0.20
C ASP A 227 5.92 19.74 -1.18
N GLY A 228 4.85 19.04 -1.53
CA GLY A 228 4.31 18.98 -2.88
C GLY A 228 2.95 19.66 -3.03
N ALA A 229 2.20 19.18 -4.03
CA ALA A 229 0.94 19.76 -4.47
C ALA A 229 -0.31 19.14 -3.81
N ILE A 230 -0.17 18.05 -3.07
CA ILE A 230 -1.31 17.28 -2.55
C ILE A 230 -1.72 17.83 -1.17
N ASP A 231 -2.97 18.26 -1.03
CA ASP A 231 -3.53 18.64 0.28
C ASP A 231 -3.88 17.39 1.11
N MET A 232 -2.96 16.96 1.97
CA MET A 232 -3.13 15.74 2.77
C MET A 232 -4.37 15.77 3.68
N ARG A 233 -4.77 16.95 4.19
CA ARG A 233 -5.96 17.08 5.07
C ARG A 233 -7.26 16.98 4.29
N GLU A 234 -7.25 17.41 3.03
CA GLU A 234 -8.37 17.23 2.11
C GLU A 234 -8.56 15.74 1.81
N TRP A 235 -7.50 15.04 1.43
CA TRP A 235 -7.53 13.60 1.13
C TRP A 235 -7.91 12.75 2.34
N GLN A 236 -7.38 13.06 3.53
CA GLN A 236 -7.83 12.46 4.78
C GLN A 236 -9.33 12.71 5.00
N GLY A 237 -9.80 13.93 4.76
CA GLY A 237 -11.21 14.29 4.88
C GLY A 237 -12.12 13.45 3.99
N TYR A 238 -11.70 13.14 2.76
CA TYR A 238 -12.46 12.26 1.86
C TYR A 238 -12.60 10.83 2.41
N VAL A 239 -11.50 10.22 2.88
CA VAL A 239 -11.56 8.84 3.39
C VAL A 239 -12.29 8.75 4.73
N GLU A 240 -12.18 9.76 5.60
CA GLU A 240 -12.91 9.81 6.87
C GLU A 240 -14.42 10.01 6.65
N ALA A 241 -14.81 10.89 5.73
CA ALA A 241 -16.21 11.05 5.34
C ALA A 241 -16.79 9.77 4.72
N ALA A 242 -15.94 8.95 4.11
CA ALA A 242 -16.28 7.63 3.57
C ALA A 242 -16.25 6.51 4.64
N GLY A 243 -15.94 6.83 5.90
CA GLY A 243 -15.99 5.91 7.04
C GLY A 243 -14.68 5.17 7.35
N TYR A 244 -13.56 5.54 6.74
CA TYR A 244 -12.26 4.93 7.03
C TYR A 244 -11.67 5.47 8.34
N THR A 245 -11.49 4.58 9.33
CA THR A 245 -10.95 4.90 10.66
C THR A 245 -9.60 4.24 10.94
N GLY A 246 -9.03 3.51 9.95
CA GLY A 246 -7.78 2.79 10.10
C GLY A 246 -6.54 3.70 10.15
N ALA A 247 -5.37 3.08 10.26
CA ALA A 247 -4.09 3.76 10.18
C ALA A 247 -3.88 4.42 8.80
N ILE A 248 -3.09 5.48 8.77
CA ILE A 248 -2.74 6.25 7.59
C ILE A 248 -1.26 6.02 7.35
N GLU A 249 -0.95 5.34 6.26
CA GLU A 249 0.38 4.81 6.00
C GLU A 249 1.18 5.75 5.09
N VAL A 250 2.30 6.29 5.56
CA VAL A 250 3.18 7.13 4.73
C VAL A 250 4.18 6.25 3.98
N GLU A 251 4.12 6.27 2.64
CA GLU A 251 4.93 5.44 1.77
C GLU A 251 5.70 6.29 0.74
N LEU A 252 7.02 6.41 0.93
CA LEU A 252 7.87 7.28 0.12
C LEU A 252 8.97 6.48 -0.58
N PHE A 253 8.98 6.55 -1.90
CA PHE A 253 10.08 6.10 -2.73
C PHE A 253 10.86 7.34 -3.17
N ASN A 254 11.99 7.60 -2.53
CA ASN A 254 12.76 8.81 -2.77
C ASN A 254 14.25 8.60 -2.46
N ASP A 255 15.09 8.67 -3.49
CA ASP A 255 16.52 8.42 -3.36
C ASP A 255 17.23 9.47 -2.47
N GLY A 256 16.75 10.71 -2.47
CA GLY A 256 17.26 11.76 -1.59
C GLY A 256 16.95 11.51 -0.10
N LEU A 257 15.77 10.99 0.21
CA LEU A 257 15.43 10.56 1.57
C LEU A 257 16.24 9.33 1.98
N TRP A 258 16.40 8.35 1.08
CA TRP A 258 17.17 7.14 1.37
C TRP A 258 18.67 7.37 1.52
N ALA A 259 19.21 8.47 1.00
CA ALA A 259 20.60 8.87 1.20
C ALA A 259 20.89 9.46 2.58
N ARG A 260 19.86 9.77 3.37
CA ARG A 260 19.96 10.34 4.73
C ARG A 260 19.87 9.24 5.80
N ASP A 261 20.16 9.60 7.04
CA ASP A 261 19.93 8.73 8.19
C ASP A 261 18.44 8.36 8.30
N GLY A 262 18.14 7.07 8.42
CA GLY A 262 16.76 6.57 8.41
C GLY A 262 15.95 6.96 9.65
N ARG A 263 16.60 7.15 10.80
CA ARG A 263 15.92 7.58 12.04
C ARG A 263 15.56 9.06 11.95
N GLU A 264 16.43 9.88 11.37
CA GLU A 264 16.12 11.27 11.05
C GLU A 264 14.93 11.37 10.07
N VAL A 265 14.92 10.56 9.01
CA VAL A 265 13.81 10.55 8.04
C VAL A 265 12.51 10.08 8.67
N LEU A 266 12.54 9.05 9.53
CA LEU A 266 11.35 8.59 10.28
C LEU A 266 10.81 9.70 11.18
N THR A 267 11.69 10.37 11.92
CA THR A 267 11.33 11.46 12.84
C THR A 267 10.69 12.61 12.06
N GLU A 268 11.33 13.06 10.97
CA GLU A 268 10.77 14.10 10.10
C GLU A 268 9.41 13.69 9.54
N THR A 269 9.26 12.45 9.08
CA THR A 269 8.00 11.97 8.51
C THR A 269 6.87 11.97 9.54
N ALA A 270 7.15 11.56 10.79
CA ALA A 270 6.19 11.62 11.88
C ALA A 270 5.82 13.06 12.26
N GLU A 271 6.79 13.96 12.34
CA GLU A 271 6.54 15.39 12.59
C GLU A 271 5.68 16.02 11.49
N ARG A 272 5.96 15.70 10.24
CA ARG A 272 5.18 16.18 9.10
C ARG A 272 3.79 15.57 9.03
N PHE A 273 3.62 14.32 9.46
CA PHE A 273 2.31 13.73 9.61
C PHE A 273 1.45 14.54 10.59
N LEU A 274 2.01 14.92 11.74
CA LEU A 274 1.32 15.78 12.71
C LEU A 274 1.04 17.17 12.14
N ALA A 275 1.96 17.74 11.36
CA ALA A 275 1.82 19.08 10.82
C ALA A 275 0.79 19.15 9.66
N HIS A 276 0.74 18.14 8.79
CA HIS A 276 0.02 18.19 7.52
C HIS A 276 -1.18 17.26 7.44
N VAL A 277 -1.31 16.29 8.36
CA VAL A 277 -2.41 15.32 8.34
C VAL A 277 -3.24 15.48 9.61
N ASN A 278 -2.64 15.24 10.78
CA ASN A 278 -3.39 15.27 12.04
C ASN A 278 -4.01 16.65 12.32
N ARG A 279 -5.26 16.67 12.80
CA ARG A 279 -6.05 17.88 13.05
C ARG A 279 -6.15 18.20 14.54
#